data_AF-A0A6V8MI28-F1
#
_entry.id   AF-A0A6V8MI28-F1
#
_cell.length_a   1.000
_cell.length_b   1.000
_cell.length_c   1.000
_cell.angle_alpha   90.00
_cell.angle_beta   90.00
_cell.angle_gamma   90.00
#
_symmetry.space_group_name_H-M   'P 1'
#
loop_
_entity.id
_entity.type
_entity.pdbx_description
1 polymer ?
#
loop_
_entity_poly.entity_id
_entity_poly.type
_entity_poly.pdbx_seq_one_letter_code
_entity_poly.pdbx_strand_id
1 'polypeptide(L)' 'MYLARDKNNDLYLFDKLPIKGAECWWAETGVDGTYLRLDKSLYPEVTWESDPVPVKLTLIAGE' A
#
# COMPACT_ATOMS: atom_id res chain seq x y z
N MET A 1 8.80 -2.64 -1.21
CA MET A 1 7.41 -2.24 -1.49
C MET A 1 6.87 -1.51 -0.28
N TYR A 2 5.74 -0.83 -0.40
CA TYR A 2 5.19 0.00 0.67
C TYR A 2 3.70 -0.24 0.82
N LEU A 3 3.24 -0.43 2.06
CA LEU A 3 1.82 -0.45 2.38
C LEU A 3 1.37 0.95 2.79
N ALA A 4 0.24 1.39 2.26
CA ALA A 4 -0.41 2.61 2.72
C ALA A 4 -1.93 2.45 2.68
N ARG A 5 -2.61 3.14 3.59
CA ARG A 5 -4.07 3.12 3.70
C ARG A 5 -4.62 4.49 3.35
N ASP A 6 -5.65 4.51 2.51
CA ASP A 6 -6.39 5.72 2.15
C ASP A 6 -7.39 6.10 3.26
N LYS A 7 -7.93 7.33 3.21
CA LYS A 7 -8.93 7.79 4.21
C LYS A 7 -10.19 6.94 4.25
N ASN A 8 -10.53 6.28 3.14
CA ASN A 8 -11.69 5.39 3.03
C ASN A 8 -11.42 3.98 3.60
N ASN A 9 -10.27 3.76 4.24
CA ASN A 9 -9.76 2.50 4.76
C ASN A 9 -9.30 1.47 3.71
N ASP A 10 -9.22 1.82 2.43
CA ASP A 10 -8.66 0.93 1.43
C ASP A 10 -7.15 0.78 1.61
N LEU A 11 -6.67 -0.45 1.53
CA LEU A 11 -5.27 -0.82 1.68
C LEU A 11 -4.64 -1.07 0.30
N TYR A 12 -3.46 -0.49 0.09
CA TYR A 12 -2.72 -0.63 -1.14
C TYR A 12 -1.28 -1.03 -0.90
N LEU A 13 -0.73 -1.79 -1.83
CA LEU A 13 0.68 -2.15 -1.94
C LEU A 13 1.29 -1.41 -3.12
N PHE A 14 2.28 -0.57 -2.88
CA PHE A 14 3.01 0.19 -3.88
C PHE A 14 4.39 -0.42 -4.12
N ASP A 15 4.85 -0.43 -5.37
CA ASP A 15 6.20 -0.87 -5.72
C ASP A 15 7.27 0.11 -5.19
N LYS A 16 6.98 1.41 -5.25
CA LYS A 16 7.77 2.56 -4.77
C LYS A 16 7.09 3.29 -3.62
N LEU A 17 7.80 4.24 -3.02
CA LEU A 17 7.26 5.06 -1.92
C LEU A 17 6.12 5.94 -2.47
N PRO A 18 4.88 5.81 -1.96
CA PRO A 18 3.77 6.60 -2.46
C PRO A 18 3.81 8.04 -1.93
N ILE A 19 3.17 8.94 -2.67
CA ILE A 19 3.02 10.35 -2.34
C ILE A 19 1.67 10.56 -1.66
N LYS A 20 1.66 11.22 -0.50
CA LYS A 20 0.43 11.52 0.23
C LYS A 20 -0.39 12.59 -0.48
N GLY A 21 -1.58 12.25 -0.94
CA GLY A 21 -2.57 13.20 -1.46
C GLY A 21 -3.50 13.73 -0.38
N ALA A 22 -4.60 14.37 -0.81
CA ALA A 22 -5.63 14.88 0.11
C ALA A 22 -6.49 13.76 0.73
N GLU A 23 -6.76 12.70 -0.03
CA GLU A 23 -7.67 11.60 0.37
C GLU A 23 -7.09 10.21 0.12
N CYS A 24 -6.15 10.09 -0.82
CA CYS A 24 -5.51 8.85 -1.20
C CYS A 24 -4.00 9.00 -1.40
N TRP A 25 -3.30 7.87 -1.40
CA TRP A 25 -1.90 7.73 -1.72
C TRP A 25 -1.69 7.52 -3.23
N TRP A 26 -0.77 8.28 -3.83
CA TRP A 26 -0.49 8.24 -5.26
C TRP A 26 0.84 7.55 -5.57
N ALA A 27 0.85 6.73 -6.62
CA ALA A 27 2.11 6.28 -7.21
C ALA A 27 2.79 7.45 -7.96
N GLU A 28 4.12 7.54 -7.89
CA GLU A 28 4.92 8.65 -8.47
C GLU A 28 4.72 8.86 -9.97
N THR A 29 4.37 7.80 -10.70
CA THR A 29 4.14 7.82 -12.15
C THR A 29 2.78 7.19 -12.39
N GLY A 30 1.80 7.97 -12.86
CA GLY A 30 0.41 7.58 -13.10
C GLY A 30 0.18 6.52 -14.19
N VAL A 31 1.01 5.48 -14.21
CA VAL A 31 0.88 4.30 -15.04
C VAL A 31 0.14 3.25 -14.21
N ASP A 32 -0.98 2.76 -14.75
CA ASP A 32 -1.71 1.61 -14.22
C ASP A 32 -0.76 0.42 -14.03
N GLY A 33 -0.79 -0.20 -12.84
CA GLY A 33 0.02 -1.38 -12.49
C GLY A 33 1.19 -1.15 -11.52
N THR A 34 1.38 0.08 -11.03
CA THR A 34 2.40 0.41 -10.00
C THR A 34 1.92 0.16 -8.57
N TYR A 35 0.65 -0.18 -8.39
CA TYR A 35 0.08 -0.52 -7.10
C TYR A 35 -1.00 -1.61 -7.22
N LEU A 36 -1.22 -2.32 -6.12
CA LEU A 36 -2.24 -3.36 -5.98
C LEU A 36 -3.14 -3.01 -4.80
N ARG A 37 -4.45 -3.14 -4.98
CA ARG A 37 -5.39 -3.11 -3.86
C ARG A 37 -5.36 -4.44 -3.14
N LEU A 38 -5.23 -4.41 -1.83
CA LEU A 38 -5.25 -5.58 -0.96
C LEU A 38 -6.58 -5.68 -0.21
N ASP A 39 -6.84 -6.84 0.40
CA ASP A 39 -7.92 -6.96 1.37
C ASP A 39 -7.67 -6.01 2.55
N LYS A 40 -8.64 -5.15 2.86
CA LYS A 40 -8.52 -4.10 3.88
C LYS A 40 -8.40 -4.62 5.31
N SER A 41 -8.74 -5.88 5.57
CA SER A 41 -8.60 -6.53 6.88
C SER A 41 -7.15 -6.90 7.19
N LEU A 42 -6.29 -6.97 6.17
CA LEU A 42 -4.86 -7.16 6.35
C LEU A 42 -4.23 -5.89 6.95
N TYR A 43 -3.20 -6.08 7.78
CA TYR A 43 -2.40 -5.00 8.37
C TYR A 43 -3.23 -3.88 9.02
N PRO A 44 -4.04 -4.19 10.07
CA PRO A 44 -4.87 -3.21 10.76
C PRO A 44 -4.07 -2.08 11.44
N GLU A 45 -2.78 -2.28 11.67
CA GLU A 45 -1.86 -1.28 12.21
C GLU A 45 -1.52 -0.16 11.23
N VAL A 46 -1.71 -0.36 9.92
CA VAL A 46 -1.48 0.66 8.89
C VAL A 46 -2.71 1.56 8.81
N THR A 47 -2.55 2.84 9.11
CA THR A 47 -3.63 3.86 9.10
C THR A 47 -3.34 4.97 8.11
N TRP A 48 -4.33 5.83 7.83
CA TRP A 48 -4.13 7.01 6.97
C TRP A 48 -3.07 7.97 7.52
N GLU A 49 -2.94 8.03 8.85
CA GLU A 49 -2.04 8.89 9.60
C GLU A 49 -0.63 8.32 9.68
N SER A 50 -0.47 7.01 9.50
CA SER A 50 0.83 6.36 9.46
C SER A 50 1.62 6.71 8.19
N ASP A 51 2.94 6.69 8.32
CA ASP A 51 3.84 6.71 7.15
C ASP A 51 3.74 5.37 6.40
N PRO A 52 4.00 5.34 5.08
CA PRO A 52 3.96 4.11 4.30
C PRO A 52 4.93 3.06 4.88
N VAL A 53 4.40 1.87 5.16
CA VAL A 53 5.16 0.81 5.85
C VAL A 53 5.97 0.00 4.83
N PRO A 54 7.30 -0.07 4.95
CA PRO A 54 8.12 -0.85 4.04
C PRO A 54 7.90 -2.35 4.26
N VAL A 55 7.65 -3.08 3.17
CA VAL A 55 7.44 -4.53 3.17
C VAL A 55 8.19 -5.23 2.05
N LYS A 56 8.38 -6.54 2.22
CA LYS A 56 9.03 -7.44 1.27
C LYS A 56 8.11 -8.61 0.96
N LEU A 57 7.97 -8.93 -0.33
CA LEU A 57 7.32 -10.17 -0.75
C LEU A 57 8.27 -11.35 -0.53
N THR A 58 7.75 -12.42 0.06
CA THR A 58 8.47 -13.68 0.24
C THR A 58 7.69 -14.79 -0.43
N LEU A 59 8.40 -15.62 -1.20
CA LEU A 59 7.82 -16.88 -1.67
C LEU A 59 7.69 -17.80 -0.47
N ILE A 60 6.48 -18.28 -0.22
CA ILE A 60 6.28 -19.40 0.69
C ILE A 60 6.53 -20.65 -0.16
N ALA A 61 7.54 -21.44 0.19
CA ALA A 61 7.69 -22.76 -0.39
C ALA A 61 6.46 -23.56 0.05
N GLY A 62 5.58 -23.89 -0.89
CA GLY A 62 4.45 -24.77 -0.61
C GLY A 62 4.97 -26.14 -0.20
N GLU A 63 4.47 -26.66 0.92
CA GLU A 63 4.62 -28.06 1.33
C GLU A 63 3.83 -29.00 0.40
#